data_AF-A0AAP1RCY9-F1
#
_entry.id   AF-A0AAP1RCY9-F1
#
_cell.length_a   1.000
_cell.length_b   1.000
_cell.length_c   1.000
_cell.angle_alpha   90.00
_cell.angle_beta   90.00
_cell.angle_gamma   90.00
#
_symmetry.space_group_name_H-M   'P 1'
#
loop_
_entity.id
_entity.type
_entity.pdbx_description
1 polymer ?
#
loop_
_entity_poly.entity_id
_entity_poly.type
_entity_poly.pdbx_seq_one_letter_code
_entity_poly.pdbx_strand_id
1 'polypeptide(L)'
;FMSSGMTLVESSPGRDVKDVKWRRTSPHEAPPTTGILSLYNRGDRRRWYWPCPHCGEYFQPCGDVVAGFRDIADPVLASEAAYIQCPSCSGRIMPEQKRELNGRGVWLRDGESINADGSRYGDPRRSRIASFWMEGPAAAYQTLSQLVYKLLTAEQEYETTGSEETLKTVINTDWGLPYLP
;
A
#
# COMPACT_ATOMS: atom_id res chain seq x y z
N PHE A 1 30.92 12.66 21.69
CA PHE A 1 30.62 13.32 20.41
C PHE A 1 29.98 12.29 19.46
N MET A 2 28.70 11.98 19.64
CA MET A 2 27.83 11.25 18.71
C MET A 2 26.42 11.59 19.16
N SER A 3 25.70 12.44 18.42
CA SER A 3 24.29 12.68 18.73
C SER A 3 23.46 11.55 18.10
N SER A 4 22.41 11.12 18.80
CA SER A 4 21.36 10.26 18.23
C SER A 4 20.44 11.05 17.30
N GLY A 5 20.92 12.15 16.70
CA GLY A 5 20.14 13.00 15.84
C GLY A 5 19.62 12.21 14.64
N MET A 6 18.31 12.26 14.43
CA MET A 6 17.64 11.62 13.32
C MET A 6 16.99 12.69 12.45
N THR A 7 17.05 12.50 11.13
CA THR A 7 16.29 13.27 10.16
C THR A 7 15.22 12.36 9.57
N LEU A 8 13.98 12.84 9.54
CA LEU A 8 12.85 12.14 8.92
C LEU A 8 12.42 12.88 7.66
N VAL A 9 12.13 12.11 6.61
CA VAL A 9 11.55 12.59 5.36
C VAL A 9 10.29 11.78 5.11
N GLU A 10 9.16 12.46 4.97
CA GLU A 10 7.85 11.88 4.68
C GLU A 10 7.28 12.54 3.42
N SER A 11 6.82 11.73 2.47
CA SER A 11 6.25 12.19 1.21
C SER A 11 5.54 11.03 0.50
N SER A 12 4.64 11.35 -0.43
CA SER A 12 4.00 10.38 -1.32
C SER A 12 4.90 9.98 -2.49
N PRO A 13 4.69 8.82 -3.13
CA PRO A 13 5.44 8.37 -4.31
C PRO A 13 5.12 9.14 -5.61
N GLY A 14 4.99 10.47 -5.54
CA GLY A 14 4.51 11.32 -6.64
C GLY A 14 5.47 11.53 -7.83
N ARG A 15 6.49 10.69 -8.01
CA ARG A 15 7.42 10.78 -9.14
C ARG A 15 7.16 9.65 -10.12
N ASP A 16 6.91 10.01 -11.37
CA ASP A 16 6.60 9.07 -12.45
C ASP A 16 7.67 7.99 -12.61
N VAL A 17 7.21 6.76 -12.85
CA VAL A 17 8.08 5.65 -13.20
C VAL A 17 8.42 5.74 -14.68
N LYS A 18 9.69 6.03 -14.99
CA LYS A 18 10.14 6.24 -16.38
C LYS A 18 10.33 4.95 -17.16
N ASP A 19 10.65 3.85 -16.49
CA ASP A 19 10.86 2.54 -17.11
C ASP A 19 9.68 1.62 -16.84
N VAL A 20 8.73 1.59 -17.79
CA VAL A 20 7.53 0.74 -17.73
C VAL A 20 7.84 -0.76 -17.87
N LYS A 21 9.04 -1.11 -18.37
CA LYS A 21 9.47 -2.51 -18.50
C LYS A 21 10.09 -3.04 -17.22
N TRP A 22 10.33 -2.16 -16.25
CA TRP A 22 10.90 -2.56 -14.97
C TRP A 22 10.04 -3.64 -14.29
N ARG A 23 10.73 -4.56 -13.64
CA ARG A 23 10.13 -5.63 -12.83
C ARG A 23 10.85 -5.66 -11.50
N ARG A 24 10.06 -5.68 -10.43
CA ARG A 24 10.58 -5.81 -9.07
C ARG A 24 11.35 -7.12 -8.91
N THR A 25 12.49 -7.06 -8.23
CA THR A 25 13.29 -8.24 -7.89
C THR A 25 12.89 -8.85 -6.54
N SER A 26 12.24 -8.05 -5.69
CA SER A 26 11.68 -8.49 -4.42
C SER A 26 10.29 -7.89 -4.17
N PRO A 27 9.48 -8.48 -3.27
CA PRO A 27 8.13 -7.99 -2.98
C PRO A 27 8.10 -6.55 -2.45
N HIS A 28 9.17 -6.11 -1.78
CA HIS A 28 9.24 -4.79 -1.14
C HIS A 28 10.00 -3.75 -1.97
N GLU A 29 10.52 -4.13 -3.14
CA GLU A 29 11.24 -3.20 -3.99
C GLU A 29 10.30 -2.19 -4.67
N ALA A 30 10.61 -0.90 -4.55
CA ALA A 30 9.91 0.14 -5.28
C ALA A 30 10.51 0.32 -6.69
N PRO A 31 9.75 0.79 -7.68
CA PRO A 31 10.29 1.09 -9.00
C PRO A 31 11.42 2.13 -8.93
N PRO A 32 12.38 2.11 -9.88
CA PRO A 32 13.46 3.07 -9.94
C PRO A 32 12.90 4.43 -10.36
N THR A 33 12.70 5.30 -9.36
CA THR A 33 12.27 6.69 -9.57
C THR A 33 13.10 7.64 -8.69
N THR A 34 12.90 8.94 -8.88
CA THR A 34 13.46 10.00 -8.03
C THR A 34 12.56 10.25 -6.81
N GLY A 35 12.94 11.17 -5.92
CA GLY A 35 12.11 11.52 -4.76
C GLY A 35 12.09 10.44 -3.68
N ILE A 36 10.96 10.29 -2.99
CA ILE A 36 10.88 9.49 -1.76
C ILE A 36 11.16 8.01 -2.00
N LEU A 37 10.71 7.44 -3.13
CA LEU A 37 10.94 6.03 -3.44
C LEU A 37 12.43 5.72 -3.73
N SER A 38 13.20 6.70 -4.21
CA SER A 38 14.67 6.59 -4.31
C SER A 38 15.31 6.41 -2.93
N LEU A 39 14.87 7.21 -1.94
CA LEU A 39 15.33 7.10 -0.55
C LEU A 39 14.87 5.79 0.08
N TYR A 40 13.62 5.40 -0.17
CA TYR A 40 13.07 4.13 0.30
C TYR A 40 13.90 2.94 -0.18
N ASN A 41 14.27 2.91 -1.46
CA ASN A 41 15.08 1.84 -2.05
C ASN A 41 16.52 1.77 -1.51
N ARG A 42 17.07 2.89 -1.02
CA ARG A 42 18.36 2.94 -0.32
C ARG A 42 18.28 2.40 1.12
N GLY A 43 17.08 2.35 1.70
CA GLY A 43 16.84 1.78 3.02
C GLY A 43 16.64 0.27 3.03
N ASP A 44 16.07 -0.22 4.13
CA ASP A 44 15.74 -1.63 4.35
C ASP A 44 14.34 -2.03 3.89
N ARG A 45 13.60 -1.10 3.28
CA ARG A 45 12.39 -1.32 2.48
C ARG A 45 11.30 -2.06 3.27
N ARG A 46 10.79 -1.42 4.33
CA ARG A 46 9.75 -2.03 5.17
C ARG A 46 8.37 -1.81 4.59
N ARG A 47 7.59 -2.89 4.56
CA ARG A 47 6.17 -2.90 4.17
C ARG A 47 5.30 -3.30 5.35
N TRP A 48 4.08 -2.80 5.38
CA TRP A 48 3.13 -3.04 6.47
C TRP A 48 2.29 -4.27 6.19
N TYR A 49 2.14 -5.14 7.19
CA TYR A 49 1.37 -6.39 7.09
C TYR A 49 0.33 -6.47 8.20
N TRP A 50 -0.87 -6.94 7.88
CA TRP A 50 -1.91 -7.30 8.84
C TRP A 50 -2.00 -8.80 9.05
N PRO A 51 -2.17 -9.28 10.29
CA PRO A 51 -2.60 -10.66 10.52
C PRO A 51 -4.07 -10.81 10.16
N CYS A 52 -4.40 -11.75 9.27
CA CYS A 52 -5.79 -12.05 8.94
C CYS A 52 -6.56 -12.50 10.20
N PRO A 53 -7.74 -11.92 10.51
CA PRO A 53 -8.52 -12.33 11.68
C PRO A 53 -9.14 -13.73 11.52
N HIS A 54 -9.19 -14.26 10.29
CA HIS A 54 -9.81 -15.55 9.98
C HIS A 54 -8.81 -16.72 10.03
N CYS A 55 -7.61 -16.54 9.46
CA CYS A 55 -6.60 -17.61 9.36
C CYS A 55 -5.25 -17.30 10.01
N GLY A 56 -5.03 -16.09 10.52
CA GLY A 56 -3.76 -15.68 11.13
C GLY A 56 -2.66 -15.31 10.13
N GLU A 57 -2.75 -15.74 8.87
CA GLU A 57 -1.77 -15.41 7.82
C GLU A 57 -1.60 -13.90 7.64
N TYR A 58 -0.36 -13.48 7.46
CA TYR A 58 -0.03 -12.07 7.29
C TYR A 58 -0.04 -11.67 5.82
N PHE A 59 -0.64 -10.52 5.52
CA PHE A 59 -0.70 -9.99 4.16
C PHE A 59 -0.60 -8.47 4.15
N GLN A 60 -0.24 -7.89 3.01
CA GLN A 60 -0.21 -6.44 2.85
C GLN A 60 -1.61 -5.91 2.54
N PRO A 61 -2.13 -4.92 3.29
CA PRO A 61 -3.36 -4.23 2.94
C PRO A 61 -3.10 -3.22 1.80
N CYS A 62 -2.90 -3.75 0.60
CA CYS A 62 -2.66 -3.00 -0.64
C CYS A 62 -3.89 -2.98 -1.57
N GLY A 63 -3.80 -2.27 -2.69
CA GLY A 63 -4.86 -2.23 -3.70
C GLY A 63 -5.32 -3.60 -4.19
N ASP A 64 -4.40 -4.56 -4.33
CA ASP A 64 -4.66 -5.90 -4.89
C ASP A 64 -5.63 -6.74 -4.05
N VAL A 65 -5.79 -6.42 -2.76
CA VAL A 65 -6.68 -7.14 -1.85
C VAL A 65 -7.99 -6.40 -1.57
N VAL A 66 -8.22 -5.25 -2.21
CA VAL A 66 -9.51 -4.55 -2.14
C VAL A 66 -10.48 -5.19 -3.14
N ALA A 67 -11.64 -5.61 -2.68
CA ALA A 67 -12.63 -6.35 -3.47
C ALA A 67 -14.06 -5.83 -3.25
N GLY A 68 -15.00 -6.35 -4.03
CA GLY A 68 -16.44 -6.11 -3.85
C GLY A 68 -17.01 -4.85 -4.52
N PHE A 69 -16.18 -4.05 -5.18
CA PHE A 69 -16.60 -2.76 -5.74
C PHE A 69 -16.63 -2.70 -7.29
N ARG A 70 -15.90 -3.58 -7.99
CA ARG A 70 -15.70 -3.48 -9.46
C ARG A 70 -16.95 -3.76 -10.30
N ASP A 71 -17.92 -4.53 -9.79
CA ASP A 71 -19.14 -4.93 -10.52
C ASP A 71 -20.34 -4.00 -10.26
N ILE A 72 -20.12 -2.84 -9.63
CA ILE A 72 -21.16 -1.89 -9.25
C ILE A 72 -20.94 -0.57 -10.00
N ALA A 73 -21.91 -0.18 -10.82
CA ALA A 73 -21.78 0.99 -11.70
C ALA A 73 -21.80 2.33 -10.95
N ASP A 74 -22.58 2.42 -9.88
CA ASP A 74 -22.68 3.62 -9.05
C ASP A 74 -21.47 3.70 -8.10
N PRO A 75 -20.61 4.74 -8.18
CA PRO A 75 -19.42 4.85 -7.34
C PRO A 75 -19.71 4.90 -5.84
N VAL A 76 -20.85 5.44 -5.43
CA VAL A 76 -21.24 5.49 -4.02
C VAL A 76 -21.52 4.08 -3.53
N LEU A 77 -22.41 3.35 -4.21
CA LEU A 77 -22.75 1.97 -3.86
C LEU A 77 -21.53 1.04 -3.94
N ALA A 78 -20.68 1.22 -4.94
CA ALA A 78 -19.44 0.47 -5.10
C ALA A 78 -18.49 0.69 -3.92
N SER A 79 -18.34 1.95 -3.49
CA SER A 79 -17.47 2.29 -2.38
C SER A 79 -17.95 1.77 -1.03
N GLU A 80 -19.26 1.72 -0.81
CA GLU A 80 -19.87 1.16 0.40
C GLU A 80 -19.77 -0.37 0.45
N ALA A 81 -19.78 -1.03 -0.71
CA ALA A 81 -19.63 -2.49 -0.82
C ALA A 81 -18.17 -2.98 -0.66
N ALA A 82 -17.19 -2.08 -0.73
CA ALA A 82 -15.79 -2.43 -0.73
C ALA A 82 -15.33 -3.07 0.59
N TYR A 83 -14.55 -4.15 0.49
CA TYR A 83 -13.94 -4.83 1.64
C TYR A 83 -12.52 -5.29 1.31
N ILE A 84 -11.77 -5.69 2.34
CA ILE A 84 -10.45 -6.31 2.17
C ILE A 84 -10.62 -7.82 2.13
N GLN A 85 -10.13 -8.47 1.07
CA GLN A 85 -10.16 -9.92 0.92
C GLN A 85 -8.80 -10.52 1.29
N CYS A 86 -8.78 -11.44 2.25
CA CYS A 86 -7.55 -12.15 2.56
C CYS A 86 -7.09 -13.00 1.35
N PRO A 87 -5.85 -12.85 0.89
CA PRO A 87 -5.34 -13.63 -0.25
C PRO A 87 -5.17 -15.12 0.09
N SER A 88 -5.02 -15.48 1.37
CA SER A 88 -4.76 -16.86 1.80
C SER A 88 -6.03 -17.68 2.01
N CYS A 89 -7.08 -17.10 2.60
CA CYS A 89 -8.31 -17.82 2.96
C CYS A 89 -9.58 -17.25 2.30
N SER A 90 -9.46 -16.20 1.49
CA SER A 90 -10.58 -15.48 0.88
C SER A 90 -11.57 -14.84 1.86
N GLY A 91 -11.26 -14.85 3.16
CA GLY A 91 -12.08 -14.25 4.20
C GLY A 91 -12.25 -12.74 3.98
N ARG A 92 -13.49 -12.26 4.15
CA ARG A 92 -13.83 -10.84 4.01
C ARG A 92 -13.53 -10.12 5.32
N ILE A 93 -12.79 -9.03 5.22
CA ILE A 93 -12.42 -8.16 6.33
C ILE A 93 -13.08 -6.82 6.08
N MET A 94 -13.99 -6.44 6.97
CA MET A 94 -14.81 -5.26 6.81
C MET A 94 -14.04 -3.99 7.24
N PRO A 95 -14.34 -2.81 6.66
CA PRO A 95 -13.63 -1.56 6.95
C PRO A 95 -13.55 -1.19 8.43
N GLU A 96 -14.52 -1.59 9.25
CA GLU A 96 -14.59 -1.31 10.68
C GLU A 96 -13.45 -2.01 11.45
N GLN A 97 -12.98 -3.15 10.94
CA GLN A 97 -11.88 -3.92 11.54
C GLN A 97 -10.51 -3.27 11.31
N LYS A 98 -10.41 -2.26 10.43
CA LYS A 98 -9.16 -1.57 10.07
C LYS A 98 -8.38 -1.10 11.30
N ARG A 99 -9.05 -0.48 12.27
CA ARG A 99 -8.38 0.08 13.46
C ARG A 99 -7.73 -1.02 14.31
N GLU A 100 -8.42 -2.14 14.51
CA GLU A 100 -7.89 -3.27 15.24
C GLU A 100 -6.70 -3.90 14.50
N LEU A 101 -6.83 -4.11 13.19
CA LEU A 101 -5.77 -4.71 12.37
C LEU A 101 -4.54 -3.83 12.26
N ASN A 102 -4.70 -2.51 12.19
CA ASN A 102 -3.59 -1.56 12.31
C ASN A 102 -2.92 -1.60 13.70
N GLY A 103 -3.66 -1.90 14.77
CA GLY A 103 -3.06 -2.11 16.10
C GLY A 103 -2.22 -3.38 16.18
N ARG A 104 -2.51 -4.38 15.33
CA ARG A 104 -1.86 -5.70 15.29
C ARG A 104 -0.84 -5.86 14.15
N GLY A 105 -0.72 -4.85 13.29
CA GLY A 105 0.11 -4.92 12.11
C GLY A 105 1.61 -4.91 12.43
N VAL A 106 2.40 -5.40 11.49
CA VAL A 106 3.85 -5.52 11.63
C VAL A 106 4.57 -4.97 10.41
N TRP A 107 5.70 -4.30 10.66
CA TRP A 107 6.64 -3.90 9.61
C TRP A 107 7.60 -5.04 9.32
N LEU A 108 7.61 -5.55 8.08
CA LEU A 108 8.58 -6.53 7.60
C LEU A 108 9.58 -5.86 6.68
N ARG A 109 10.88 -6.15 6.86
CA ARG A 109 11.93 -5.71 5.95
C ARG A 109 11.90 -6.51 4.65
N ASP A 110 12.52 -5.97 3.62
CA ASP A 110 12.75 -6.74 2.40
C ASP A 110 13.59 -7.99 2.70
N GLY A 111 13.20 -9.14 2.14
CA GLY A 111 13.80 -10.46 2.45
C GLY A 111 13.33 -11.12 3.75
N GLU A 112 12.43 -10.47 4.50
CA GLU A 112 11.83 -11.01 5.73
C GLU A 112 10.39 -11.49 5.48
N SER A 113 9.99 -12.54 6.20
CA SER A 113 8.65 -13.11 6.17
C SER A 113 8.18 -13.45 7.57
N ILE A 114 6.89 -13.70 7.73
CA ILE A 114 6.25 -14.00 9.01
C ILE A 114 5.20 -15.09 8.82
N ASN A 115 5.15 -16.05 9.74
CA ASN A 115 4.16 -17.11 9.76
C ASN A 115 2.90 -16.67 10.54
N ALA A 116 1.81 -17.43 10.41
CA ALA A 116 0.56 -17.17 11.14
C ALA A 116 0.72 -17.17 12.68
N ASP A 117 1.71 -17.85 13.22
CA ASP A 117 2.03 -17.85 14.66
C ASP A 117 2.84 -16.62 15.12
N GLY A 118 3.19 -15.72 14.19
CA GLY A 118 3.97 -14.51 14.43
C GLY A 118 5.50 -14.72 14.39
N SER A 119 5.97 -15.94 14.15
CA SER A 119 7.40 -16.22 14.00
C SER A 119 7.94 -15.60 12.69
N ARG A 120 9.04 -14.86 12.79
CA ARG A 120 9.68 -14.17 11.66
C ARG A 120 10.88 -14.97 11.15
N TYR A 121 11.07 -15.00 9.84
CA TYR A 121 12.15 -15.73 9.18
C TYR A 121 12.61 -15.02 7.89
N GLY A 122 13.67 -15.53 7.26
CA GLY A 122 14.26 -14.97 6.05
C GLY A 122 15.62 -14.31 6.31
N ASP A 123 16.12 -13.58 5.32
CA ASP A 123 17.37 -12.80 5.39
C ASP A 123 17.07 -11.31 5.18
N PRO A 124 16.77 -10.57 6.28
CA PRO A 124 16.34 -9.19 6.17
C PRO A 124 17.43 -8.28 5.60
N ARG A 125 17.06 -7.47 4.59
CA ARG A 125 17.91 -6.45 4.00
C ARG A 125 18.53 -5.56 5.08
N ARG A 126 19.86 -5.44 5.05
CA ARG A 126 20.63 -4.56 5.94
C ARG A 126 20.86 -3.21 5.27
N SER A 127 20.51 -2.12 5.95
CA SER A 127 20.82 -0.75 5.53
C SER A 127 21.07 0.14 6.74
N ARG A 128 21.75 1.27 6.51
CA ARG A 128 21.89 2.35 7.49
C ARG A 128 20.64 3.24 7.58
N ILE A 129 19.72 3.12 6.62
CA ILE A 129 18.46 3.87 6.56
C ILE A 129 17.32 2.89 6.86
N ALA A 130 16.51 3.19 7.87
CA ALA A 130 15.22 2.55 8.04
C ALA A 130 14.22 3.24 7.10
N SER A 131 13.63 2.50 6.17
CA SER A 131 12.64 3.04 5.24
C SER A 131 11.33 2.27 5.32
N PHE A 132 10.22 2.98 5.15
CA PHE A 132 8.88 2.46 5.38
C PHE A 132 7.95 2.90 4.25
N TRP A 133 7.07 2.01 3.83
CA TRP A 133 6.05 2.30 2.83
C TRP A 133 4.76 1.56 3.17
N MET A 134 3.69 2.33 3.39
CA MET A 134 2.35 1.84 3.67
C MET A 134 1.39 2.44 2.63
N GLU A 135 0.50 1.61 2.10
CA GLU A 135 -0.52 2.00 1.13
C GLU A 135 -1.81 2.48 1.79
N GLY A 136 -2.67 3.09 0.97
CA GLY A 136 -3.94 3.70 1.36
C GLY A 136 -4.83 2.86 2.28
N PRO A 137 -5.08 1.56 2.03
CA PRO A 137 -6.03 0.78 2.84
C PRO A 137 -5.67 0.70 4.34
N ALA A 138 -4.39 0.85 4.69
CA ALA A 138 -3.93 0.91 6.07
C ALA A 138 -3.82 2.34 6.64
N ALA A 139 -3.99 3.38 5.82
CA ALA A 139 -3.91 4.77 6.28
C ALA A 139 -4.95 5.08 7.36
N ALA A 140 -4.52 5.73 8.44
CA ALA A 140 -5.37 5.98 9.61
C ALA A 140 -6.55 6.90 9.27
N TYR A 141 -6.29 8.00 8.57
CA TYR A 141 -7.24 9.09 8.33
C TYR A 141 -8.09 8.94 7.07
N GLN A 142 -7.95 7.83 6.34
CA GLN A 142 -8.69 7.59 5.11
C GLN A 142 -9.51 6.30 5.24
N THR A 143 -10.80 6.36 4.96
CA THR A 143 -11.66 5.16 4.96
C THR A 143 -11.53 4.39 3.65
N LEU A 144 -11.81 3.09 3.67
CA LEU A 144 -11.78 2.27 2.46
C LEU A 144 -12.80 2.76 1.42
N SER A 145 -14.01 3.12 1.88
CA SER A 145 -15.03 3.71 1.03
C SER A 145 -14.53 5.00 0.35
N GLN A 146 -13.91 5.93 1.09
CA GLN A 146 -13.34 7.14 0.47
C GLN A 146 -12.24 6.82 -0.58
N LEU A 147 -11.38 5.82 -0.32
CA LEU A 147 -10.35 5.41 -1.30
C LEU A 147 -10.97 4.92 -2.60
N VAL A 148 -11.93 4.03 -2.49
CA VAL A 148 -12.61 3.41 -3.64
C VAL A 148 -13.42 4.44 -4.39
N TYR A 149 -14.18 5.29 -3.68
CA TYR A 149 -14.95 6.35 -4.31
C TYR A 149 -14.06 7.28 -5.15
N LYS A 150 -12.96 7.79 -4.57
CA LYS A 150 -12.02 8.67 -5.27
C LYS A 150 -11.41 7.99 -6.50
N LEU A 151 -11.05 6.70 -6.38
CA LEU A 151 -10.51 5.93 -7.50
C LEU A 151 -11.51 5.85 -8.65
N LEU A 152 -12.74 5.39 -8.36
CA LEU A 152 -13.77 5.22 -9.39
C LEU A 152 -14.15 6.53 -10.06
N THR A 153 -14.27 7.62 -9.30
CA THR A 153 -14.56 8.95 -9.88
C THR A 153 -13.42 9.44 -10.76
N ALA A 154 -12.16 9.15 -10.39
CA ALA A 154 -11.00 9.55 -11.18
C ALA A 154 -10.85 8.69 -12.45
N GLU A 155 -11.16 7.39 -12.38
CA GLU A 155 -11.23 6.50 -13.55
C GLU A 155 -12.32 6.98 -14.53
N GLN A 156 -13.51 7.35 -14.04
CA GLN A 156 -14.60 7.89 -14.88
C GLN A 156 -14.24 9.24 -15.53
N GLU A 157 -13.56 10.13 -14.80
CA GLU A 157 -13.07 11.39 -15.36
C GLU A 157 -12.04 11.14 -16.47
N TYR A 158 -11.12 10.20 -16.25
CA TYR A 158 -10.14 9.81 -17.27
C TYR A 158 -10.83 9.23 -18.52
N GLU A 159 -11.79 8.33 -18.36
CA GLU A 159 -12.53 7.74 -19.49
C GLU A 159 -13.28 8.77 -20.33
N THR A 160 -13.82 9.82 -19.69
CA THR A 160 -14.62 10.85 -20.37
C THR A 160 -13.79 11.97 -20.97
N THR A 161 -12.66 12.33 -20.37
CA THR A 161 -11.85 13.51 -20.75
C THR A 161 -10.50 13.17 -21.36
N GLY A 162 -9.98 11.96 -21.12
CA GLY A 162 -8.61 11.57 -21.41
C GLY A 162 -7.55 12.19 -20.48
N SER A 163 -7.97 12.93 -19.45
CA SER A 163 -7.05 13.59 -18.50
C SER A 163 -6.66 12.65 -17.36
N GLU A 164 -5.36 12.47 -17.15
CA GLU A 164 -4.81 11.59 -16.11
C GLU A 164 -4.51 12.33 -14.79
N GLU A 165 -4.70 13.65 -14.73
CA GLU A 165 -4.23 14.48 -13.60
C GLU A 165 -4.86 14.07 -12.27
N THR A 166 -6.19 13.90 -12.25
CA THR A 166 -6.94 13.46 -11.05
C THR A 166 -6.54 12.04 -10.68
N LEU A 167 -6.51 11.12 -11.64
CA LEU A 167 -6.15 9.73 -11.41
C LEU A 167 -4.73 9.59 -10.85
N LYS A 168 -3.76 10.28 -11.45
CA LYS A 168 -2.38 10.34 -10.98
C LYS A 168 -2.29 10.87 -9.56
N THR A 169 -3.08 11.89 -9.21
CA THR A 169 -3.13 12.43 -7.85
C THR A 169 -3.64 11.36 -6.89
N VAL A 170 -4.79 10.75 -7.18
CA VAL A 170 -5.41 9.70 -6.35
C VAL A 170 -4.46 8.52 -6.15
N ILE A 171 -3.82 8.02 -7.20
CA ILE A 171 -2.86 6.90 -7.12
C ILE A 171 -1.66 7.27 -6.22
N ASN A 172 -1.08 8.45 -6.40
CA ASN A 172 0.10 8.86 -5.65
C ASN A 172 -0.21 9.19 -4.18
N THR A 173 -1.26 9.96 -3.90
CA THR A 173 -1.50 10.50 -2.56
C THR A 173 -2.44 9.64 -1.72
N ASP A 174 -3.51 9.13 -2.32
CA ASP A 174 -4.53 8.38 -1.59
C ASP A 174 -4.17 6.90 -1.48
N TRP A 175 -3.80 6.28 -2.60
CA TRP A 175 -3.38 4.86 -2.63
C TRP A 175 -1.93 4.66 -2.19
N GLY A 176 -1.12 5.73 -2.23
CA GLY A 176 0.29 5.67 -1.85
C GLY A 176 1.09 4.81 -2.82
N LEU A 177 0.75 4.83 -4.11
CA LEU A 177 1.39 4.05 -5.16
C LEU A 177 2.05 4.97 -6.20
N PRO A 178 3.20 4.60 -6.77
CA PRO A 178 3.75 5.35 -7.88
C PRO A 178 2.86 5.21 -9.11
N TYR A 179 2.52 6.33 -9.74
CA TYR A 179 1.75 6.33 -10.99
C TYR A 179 2.58 5.79 -12.17
N LEU A 180 1.95 4.92 -12.96
CA LEU A 180 2.46 4.37 -14.22
C LEU A 180 1.56 4.90 -15.35
N PRO A 181 2.07 5.76 -16.25
CA PRO A 181 1.35 6.18 -17.45
C PRO A 181 1.27 5.07 -18.50
#